data_AF-A0A954X6H9-F1
#
_entry.id   AF-A0A954X6H9-F1
#
_cell.length_a   1.000
_cell.length_b   1.000
_cell.length_c   1.000
_cell.angle_alpha   90.00
_cell.angle_beta   90.00
_cell.angle_gamma   90.00
#
_symmetry.space_group_name_H-M   'P 1'
#
loop_
_entity.id
_entity.type
_entity.pdbx_description
1 polymer ?
#
loop_
_entity_poly.entity_id
_entity_poly.type
_entity_poly.pdbx_seq_one_letter_code
_entity_poly.pdbx_strand_id
1 'polypeptide(L)'
;PAANHAIVVEVDPADAFAPVKNANEAETDTPRIAQAMMVALHRRWLRDAGAEAPNDVPVEISPLWALDAEDCRRRGVAGTKFDEPTYLHE
;
A
#
# COMPACT_ATOMS: atom_id res chain seq x y z
N PRO A 1 29.10 -11.52 -2.11
CA PRO A 1 28.92 -11.13 -0.69
C PRO A 1 30.10 -11.67 0.13
N ALA A 2 30.62 -10.91 1.10
CA ALA A 2 31.76 -11.34 1.94
C ALA A 2 31.33 -12.13 3.19
N ALA A 3 30.01 -12.29 3.42
CA ALA A 3 29.47 -13.02 4.55
C ALA A 3 29.62 -14.54 4.37
N ASN A 4 29.96 -15.26 5.46
CA ASN A 4 30.09 -16.72 5.48
C ASN A 4 28.76 -17.45 5.16
N HIS A 5 27.62 -16.84 5.49
CA HIS A 5 26.29 -17.34 5.20
C HIS A 5 25.39 -16.19 4.75
N ALA A 6 25.27 -16.00 3.44
CA ALA A 6 24.39 -14.98 2.86
C ALA A 6 23.02 -15.59 2.50
N ILE A 7 21.95 -14.87 2.82
CA ILE A 7 20.58 -15.19 2.40
C ILE A 7 20.03 -13.99 1.64
N VAL A 8 19.28 -14.26 0.58
CA VAL A 8 18.56 -13.25 -0.22
C VAL A 8 17.09 -13.65 -0.20
N VAL A 9 16.22 -12.67 0.05
CA VAL A 9 14.76 -12.82 -0.03
C VAL A 9 14.29 -11.83 -1.09
N GLU A 10 13.64 -12.36 -2.12
CA GLU A 10 13.00 -11.58 -3.17
C GLU A 10 11.58 -11.22 -2.76
N VAL A 11 11.14 -10.02 -3.13
CA VAL A 11 9.80 -9.49 -2.85
C VAL A 11 9.26 -8.81 -4.10
N ASP A 12 7.95 -8.71 -4.22
CA ASP A 12 7.32 -7.88 -5.24
C ASP A 12 7.60 -6.40 -4.93
N PRO A 13 8.22 -5.63 -5.86
CA PRO A 13 8.42 -4.20 -5.67
C PRO A 13 7.12 -3.44 -5.38
N ALA A 14 5.99 -3.89 -5.91
CA ALA A 14 4.69 -3.27 -5.68
C ALA A 14 4.23 -3.34 -4.22
N ASP A 15 4.81 -4.23 -3.42
CA ASP A 15 4.47 -4.42 -2.00
C ASP A 15 5.52 -3.84 -1.04
N ALA A 16 6.77 -3.67 -1.50
CA ALA A 16 7.89 -3.38 -0.61
C ALA A 16 8.83 -2.25 -1.05
N PHE A 17 8.69 -1.70 -2.26
CA PHE A 17 9.68 -0.75 -2.79
C PHE A 17 9.08 0.39 -3.61
N ALA A 18 8.97 1.56 -2.98
CA ALA A 18 8.53 2.81 -3.61
C ALA A 18 9.50 3.96 -3.25
N PRO A 19 10.68 4.04 -3.89
CA PRO A 19 11.70 5.01 -3.52
C PRO A 19 11.31 6.44 -3.91
N VAL A 20 11.77 7.40 -3.12
CA VAL A 20 11.70 8.83 -3.44
C VAL A 20 13.12 9.36 -3.60
N LYS A 21 13.45 9.76 -4.83
CA LYS A 21 14.77 10.23 -5.27
C LYS A 21 14.69 11.51 -6.08
N ASN A 22 13.56 11.78 -6.72
CA ASN A 22 13.39 12.87 -7.68
C ASN A 22 12.20 13.77 -7.32
N ALA A 23 12.17 14.99 -7.87
CA ALA A 23 11.03 15.91 -7.77
C ALA A 23 9.82 15.40 -8.59
N ASN A 24 8.62 15.93 -8.33
CA ASN A 24 7.36 15.43 -8.91
C ASN A 24 7.27 15.49 -10.44
N GLU A 25 8.08 16.34 -11.06
CA GLU A 25 8.18 16.56 -12.49
C GLU A 25 8.99 15.45 -13.20
N ALA A 26 9.75 14.65 -12.46
CA ALA A 26 10.53 13.56 -13.01
C ALA A 26 9.67 12.32 -13.35
N GLU A 27 10.22 11.45 -14.20
CA GLU A 27 9.51 10.26 -14.69
C GLU A 27 9.36 9.15 -13.65
N THR A 28 10.33 8.99 -12.75
CA THR A 28 10.38 7.90 -11.76
C THR A 28 10.79 8.39 -10.37
N ASP A 29 10.51 7.56 -9.36
CA ASP A 29 10.98 7.73 -7.98
C ASP A 29 10.64 9.10 -7.38
N THR A 30 9.41 9.55 -7.61
CA THR A 30 8.90 10.85 -7.12
C THR A 30 7.96 10.66 -5.94
N PRO A 31 7.73 11.68 -5.09
CA PRO A 31 6.72 11.62 -4.03
C PRO A 31 5.33 11.23 -4.55
N ARG A 32 4.92 11.79 -5.70
CA ARG A 32 3.64 11.46 -6.36
C ARG A 32 3.53 9.98 -6.73
N ILE A 33 4.60 9.40 -7.28
CA ILE A 33 4.61 7.98 -7.66
C ILE A 33 4.59 7.09 -6.40
N ALA A 34 5.37 7.44 -5.38
CA ALA A 34 5.39 6.69 -4.12
C ALA A 34 4.01 6.67 -3.44
N GLN A 35 3.31 7.82 -3.39
CA GLN A 35 1.94 7.89 -2.88
C GLN A 35 0.98 7.01 -3.70
N ALA A 36 1.05 7.08 -5.04
CA ALA A 36 0.19 6.27 -5.90
C ALA A 36 0.41 4.76 -5.70
N MET A 37 1.66 4.33 -5.50
CA MET A 37 2.01 2.93 -5.19
C MET A 37 1.45 2.51 -3.83
N MET A 38 1.56 3.36 -2.80
CA MET A 38 1.00 3.11 -1.48
C MET A 38 -0.53 3.01 -1.50
N VAL A 39 -1.22 3.92 -2.19
CA VAL A 39 -2.67 3.85 -2.40
C VAL A 39 -3.07 2.57 -3.15
N ALA A 40 -2.28 2.15 -4.15
CA ALA A 40 -2.53 0.91 -4.86
C ALA A 40 -2.37 -0.33 -3.97
N LEU A 41 -1.37 -0.35 -3.08
CA LEU A 41 -1.16 -1.39 -2.09
C LEU A 41 -2.35 -1.47 -1.10
N HIS A 42 -2.75 -0.35 -0.51
CA HIS A 42 -3.88 -0.29 0.41
C HIS A 42 -5.20 -0.74 -0.25
N ARG A 43 -5.42 -0.35 -1.50
CA ARG A 43 -6.57 -0.83 -2.28
C ARG A 43 -6.57 -2.35 -2.44
N ARG A 44 -5.41 -2.98 -2.70
CA ARG A 44 -5.31 -4.44 -2.77
C ARG A 44 -5.68 -5.06 -1.43
N TRP A 45 -5.13 -4.56 -0.33
CA TRP A 45 -5.47 -5.06 1.02
C TRP A 45 -6.96 -4.98 1.35
N LEU A 46 -7.61 -3.85 1.04
CA LEU A 46 -9.04 -3.67 1.26
C LEU A 46 -9.88 -4.64 0.41
N ARG A 47 -9.53 -4.82 -0.86
CA ARG A 47 -10.22 -5.76 -1.75
C ARG A 47 -10.04 -7.21 -1.30
N ASP A 48 -8.83 -7.58 -0.90
CA ASP A 48 -8.52 -8.91 -0.33
C ASP A 48 -9.20 -9.14 1.03
N ALA A 49 -9.61 -8.06 1.69
CA ALA A 49 -10.43 -8.08 2.90
C ALA A 49 -11.95 -8.04 2.64
N GLY A 50 -12.37 -8.02 1.37
CA GLY A 50 -13.77 -8.06 0.96
C GLY A 50 -14.46 -6.69 0.89
N ALA A 51 -13.72 -5.58 0.90
CA ALA A 51 -14.25 -4.25 0.66
C ALA A 51 -14.32 -3.91 -0.83
N GLU A 52 -15.20 -2.98 -1.19
CA GLU A 52 -15.23 -2.35 -2.51
C GLU A 52 -14.37 -1.06 -2.48
N ALA A 53 -13.17 -1.13 -3.05
CA ALA A 53 -12.27 0.02 -3.18
C ALA A 53 -12.01 0.34 -4.67
N PRO A 54 -12.68 1.32 -5.29
CA PRO A 54 -12.49 1.72 -6.69
C PRO A 54 -11.07 2.20 -7.02
N ASN A 55 -10.71 2.20 -8.31
CA ASN A 55 -9.36 2.60 -8.76
C ASN A 55 -9.12 4.11 -8.67
N ASP A 56 -10.18 4.90 -8.76
CA ASP A 56 -10.21 6.37 -8.78
C ASP A 56 -10.47 6.99 -7.40
N VAL A 57 -10.80 6.18 -6.40
CA VAL A 57 -10.97 6.60 -5.01
C VAL A 57 -9.70 6.26 -4.22
N PRO A 58 -8.90 7.25 -3.78
CA PRO A 58 -7.73 6.99 -2.97
C PRO A 58 -8.14 6.64 -1.54
N VAL A 59 -7.72 5.46 -1.07
CA VAL A 59 -7.83 5.08 0.33
C VAL A 59 -6.43 4.86 0.87
N GLU A 60 -6.08 5.61 1.90
CA GLU A 60 -4.81 5.48 2.60
C GLU A 60 -5.03 4.89 3.99
N ILE A 61 -4.09 4.04 4.42
CA ILE A 61 -4.19 3.29 5.67
C ILE A 61 -3.00 3.69 6.55
N SER A 62 -3.29 4.16 7.76
CA SER A 62 -2.28 4.33 8.81
C SER A 62 -1.69 2.97 9.19
N PRO A 63 -0.36 2.85 9.35
CA PRO A 63 0.25 1.64 9.90
C PRO A 63 -0.25 1.27 11.32
N LEU A 64 -0.84 2.22 12.06
CA LEU A 64 -1.49 1.94 13.36
C LEU A 64 -2.88 1.32 13.21
N TRP A 65 -3.49 1.46 12.03
CA TRP A 65 -4.78 0.87 11.73
C TRP A 65 -4.65 -0.55 11.19
N ALA A 66 -3.79 -0.78 10.18
CA ALA A 66 -3.45 -2.10 9.64
C ALA A 66 -2.05 -2.13 9.01
N LEU A 67 -1.40 -3.30 9.07
CA LEU A 67 -0.10 -3.58 8.45
C LEU A 67 -0.21 -4.46 7.19
N ASP A 68 -1.36 -5.10 6.98
CA ASP A 68 -1.63 -5.98 5.83
C ASP A 68 -3.13 -6.19 5.58
N ALA A 69 -3.46 -7.03 4.60
CA ALA A 69 -4.85 -7.42 4.28
C ALA A 69 -5.55 -8.20 5.41
N GLU A 70 -4.80 -8.93 6.25
CA GLU A 70 -5.36 -9.69 7.36
C GLU A 70 -5.80 -8.74 8.50
N ASP A 71 -5.02 -7.72 8.80
CA ASP A 71 -5.44 -6.63 9.68
C ASP A 71 -6.69 -5.93 9.16
N CYS A 72 -6.76 -5.66 7.85
CA CYS A 72 -7.98 -5.11 7.23
C CYS A 72 -9.19 -6.02 7.47
N ARG A 73 -9.03 -7.34 7.31
CA ARG A 73 -10.09 -8.33 7.63
C ARG A 73 -10.49 -8.28 9.10
N ARG A 74 -9.51 -8.23 10.02
CA ARG A 74 -9.76 -8.11 11.48
C ARG A 74 -10.51 -6.83 11.85
N ARG A 75 -10.30 -5.75 11.10
CA ARG A 75 -11.02 -4.48 11.26
C ARG A 75 -12.46 -4.50 10.72
N GLY A 76 -12.87 -5.56 10.01
CA GLY A 76 -14.25 -5.76 9.60
C GLY A 76 -14.69 -4.93 8.39
N VAL A 77 -13.80 -4.66 7.44
CA VAL A 77 -14.13 -3.86 6.23
C VAL A 77 -14.92 -4.62 5.15
N ALA A 78 -15.23 -5.89 5.36
CA ALA A 78 -15.96 -6.69 4.39
C ALA A 78 -17.35 -6.07 4.08
N GLY A 79 -17.65 -5.86 2.80
CA GLY A 79 -18.88 -5.21 2.36
C GLY A 79 -18.90 -3.69 2.51
N THR A 80 -17.85 -3.06 3.05
CA THR A 80 -17.69 -1.60 3.03
C THR A 80 -17.37 -1.15 1.61
N LYS A 81 -18.07 -0.11 1.14
CA LYS A 81 -17.74 0.58 -0.12
C LYS A 81 -17.08 1.91 0.19
N PHE A 82 -15.89 2.11 -0.36
CA PHE A 82 -15.17 3.38 -0.31
C PHE A 82 -15.51 4.18 -1.58
N ASP A 83 -16.33 5.20 -1.46
CA ASP A 83 -16.76 6.07 -2.57
C ASP A 83 -16.20 7.49 -2.51
N GLU A 84 -15.45 7.82 -1.45
CA GLU A 84 -14.72 9.08 -1.30
C GLU A 84 -13.29 8.88 -0.79
N PRO A 85 -12.37 9.83 -1.08
CA PRO A 85 -11.02 9.84 -0.51
C PRO A 85 -11.05 9.63 1.01
N THR A 86 -10.43 8.57 1.49
CA THR A 86 -10.52 8.17 2.91
C THR A 86 -9.14 7.89 3.49
N TYR A 87 -8.90 8.36 4.72
CA TYR A 87 -7.73 8.00 5.51
C TYR A 87 -8.15 7.21 6.76
N LEU A 88 -7.80 5.93 6.79
CA LEU A 88 -8.07 5.04 7.92
C LEU A 88 -6.98 5.24 8.98
N HIS A 89 -7.38 5.70 10.16
CA HIS A 89 -6.53 6.03 11.30
C HIS A 89 -7.05 5.35 12.56
N GLU A 90 -6.26 5.37 13.64
CA GLU A 90 -6.46 4.61 14.89
C GLU A 90 -7.88 4.63 15.48
#